data_AF-A0A2T3NM31-F1
#
_entry.id   AF-A0A2T3NM31-F1
#
_cell.length_a   1.000
_cell.length_b   1.000
_cell.length_c   1.000
_cell.angle_alpha   90.00
_cell.angle_beta   90.00
_cell.angle_gamma   90.00
#
_symmetry.space_group_name_H-M   'P 1'
#
loop_
_entity.id
_entity.type
_entity.pdbx_description
1 polymer ?
#
loop_
_entity_poly.entity_id
_entity_poly.type
_entity_poly.pdbx_seq_one_letter_code
_entity_poly.pdbx_strand_id
1 'polypeptide(L)'
;MRAVIAGLTKWCAYSHIFKALTVLINGGQISEQTRAGRNIALLGIFCPFFWIALFTGAEASSLAFHATHSGIVFLIGVAIMVASLKKQQQK
;
A
#
# COMPACT_ATOMS: atom_id res chain seq x y z
N MET A 1 -0.52 -6.20 -23.60
CA MET A 1 -0.54 -6.25 -22.12
C MET A 1 -0.67 -7.65 -21.51
N ARG A 2 -1.27 -8.66 -22.15
CA ARG A 2 -1.41 -10.01 -21.56
C ARG A 2 -0.10 -10.79 -21.38
N ALA A 3 0.88 -10.61 -22.27
CA ALA A 3 2.15 -11.34 -22.23
C ALA A 3 3.08 -10.94 -21.07
N VAL A 4 3.09 -9.66 -20.68
CA VAL A 4 3.89 -9.16 -19.55
C VAL A 4 3.37 -9.71 -18.22
N ILE A 5 2.04 -9.84 -18.09
CA ILE A 5 1.37 -10.43 -16.93
C ILE A 5 1.72 -11.92 -16.80
N ALA A 6 1.76 -12.66 -17.93
CA ALA A 6 2.10 -14.09 -17.96
C ALA A 6 3.58 -14.39 -17.60
N GLY A 7 4.50 -13.44 -17.83
CA GLY A 7 5.90 -13.56 -17.44
C GLY A 7 6.11 -13.34 -15.93
N LEU A 8 5.44 -12.34 -15.35
CA LEU A 8 5.50 -12.04 -13.91
C LEU A 8 4.91 -13.14 -13.03
N THR A 9 3.97 -13.93 -13.56
CA THR A 9 3.38 -15.08 -12.85
C THR A 9 4.35 -16.26 -12.65
N LYS A 10 5.53 -16.27 -13.30
CA LYS A 10 6.54 -17.33 -13.12
C LYS A 10 7.44 -17.10 -11.91
N TRP A 11 7.45 -15.91 -11.30
CA TRP A 11 8.11 -15.69 -10.02
C TRP A 11 7.12 -15.95 -8.88
N CYS A 12 7.35 -17.07 -8.19
CA CYS A 12 6.52 -17.59 -7.11
C CYS A 12 6.09 -16.48 -6.11
N ALA A 13 7.03 -15.66 -5.64
CA ALA A 13 6.75 -14.55 -4.72
C ALA A 13 5.89 -13.44 -5.34
N TYR A 14 6.14 -13.07 -6.60
CA TYR A 14 5.42 -11.98 -7.27
C TYR A 14 4.00 -12.38 -7.66
N SER A 15 3.76 -13.67 -7.93
CA SER A 15 2.42 -14.19 -8.21
C SER A 15 1.47 -14.01 -7.01
N HIS A 16 1.96 -14.21 -5.79
CA HIS A 16 1.19 -14.03 -4.56
C HIS A 16 0.90 -12.55 -4.29
N ILE A 17 1.90 -11.69 -4.50
CA ILE A 17 1.73 -10.23 -4.41
C ILE A 17 0.73 -9.74 -5.44
N PHE A 18 0.84 -10.21 -6.69
CA PHE A 18 -0.08 -9.82 -7.77
C PHE A 18 -1.50 -10.30 -7.48
N LYS A 19 -1.68 -11.54 -7.00
CA LYS A 19 -2.99 -12.06 -6.61
C LYS A 19 -3.60 -11.28 -5.45
N ALA A 20 -2.81 -10.92 -4.44
CA ALA A 20 -3.25 -10.06 -3.33
C ALA A 20 -3.66 -8.66 -3.81
N LEU A 21 -2.85 -8.02 -4.65
CA LEU A 21 -3.16 -6.72 -5.26
C LEU A 21 -4.41 -6.78 -6.14
N THR A 22 -4.57 -7.84 -6.92
CA THR A 22 -5.74 -8.03 -7.79
C THR A 22 -7.02 -8.19 -6.95
N VAL A 23 -6.97 -8.93 -5.84
CA VAL A 23 -8.09 -9.05 -4.89
C VAL A 23 -8.41 -7.71 -4.21
N LEU A 24 -7.37 -6.94 -3.84
CA LEU A 24 -7.51 -5.61 -3.24
C LEU A 24 -8.11 -4.56 -4.20
N ILE A 25 -7.81 -4.66 -5.50
CA ILE A 25 -8.29 -3.74 -6.57
C ILE A 25 -9.68 -4.16 -7.07
N ASN A 26 -9.90 -5.44 -7.35
CA ASN A 26 -11.16 -5.93 -7.92
C ASN A 26 -12.29 -6.04 -6.87
N GLY A 27 -12.05 -5.63 -5.62
CA GLY A 27 -13.08 -5.59 -4.59
C GLY A 27 -13.66 -6.97 -4.27
N GLY A 28 -12.81 -7.99 -4.14
CA GLY A 28 -13.22 -9.26 -3.55
C GLY A 28 -13.79 -9.05 -2.14
N GLN A 29 -14.33 -10.08 -1.49
CA GLN A 29 -14.81 -9.99 -0.09
C GLN A 29 -13.64 -9.68 0.86
N ILE A 30 -13.28 -8.41 0.97
CA ILE A 30 -12.29 -7.89 1.89
C ILE A 30 -13.03 -7.40 3.13
N SER A 31 -12.47 -7.71 4.30
CA SER A 31 -13.07 -7.23 5.54
C SER A 31 -13.01 -5.70 5.62
N GLU A 32 -13.92 -5.10 6.38
CA GLU A 32 -13.89 -3.66 6.66
C GLU A 32 -12.55 -3.21 7.28
N GLN A 33 -11.89 -4.09 8.05
CA GLN A 33 -10.55 -3.83 8.59
C GLN A 33 -9.48 -3.77 7.50
N THR A 34 -9.52 -4.66 6.51
CA THR A 34 -8.61 -4.62 5.36
C THR A 34 -8.84 -3.37 4.52
N ARG A 35 -10.11 -2.95 4.37
CA ARG A 35 -10.49 -1.72 3.67
C ARG A 35 -9.99 -0.46 4.41
N ALA A 36 -10.15 -0.41 5.73
CA ALA A 36 -9.63 0.67 6.56
C ALA A 36 -8.10 0.76 6.48
N GLY A 37 -7.39 -0.37 6.61
CA GLY A 37 -5.93 -0.43 6.46
C GLY A 37 -5.46 0.08 5.10
N ARG A 38 -6.13 -0.31 4.01
CA ARG A 38 -5.86 0.21 2.66
C ARG A 38 -6.03 1.72 2.57
N ASN A 39 -7.13 2.27 3.11
CA ASN A 39 -7.37 3.71 3.06
C ASN A 39 -6.31 4.49 3.86
N ILE A 40 -5.91 4.00 5.03
CA ILE A 40 -4.82 4.59 5.83
C ILE A 40 -3.50 4.54 5.05
N ALA A 41 -3.19 3.40 4.42
CA ALA A 41 -1.98 3.27 3.60
C ALA A 41 -1.97 4.27 2.43
N LEU A 42 -3.12 4.44 1.76
CA LEU A 42 -3.27 5.41 0.68
C LEU A 42 -3.11 6.86 1.18
N LEU A 43 -3.64 7.20 2.36
CA LEU A 43 -3.44 8.51 2.97
C LEU A 43 -1.96 8.80 3.26
N GLY A 44 -1.20 7.79 3.70
CA GLY A 44 0.26 7.89 3.87
C GLY A 44 0.98 8.13 2.55
N ILE A 45 0.69 7.36 1.51
CA ILE A 45 1.31 7.53 0.18
C ILE A 45 0.96 8.89 -0.44
N PHE A 46 -0.31 9.27 -0.39
CA PHE A 46 -0.82 10.49 -1.03
C PHE A 46 -0.84 11.70 -0.09
N CYS A 47 0.03 11.72 0.93
CA CYS A 47 0.14 12.83 1.86
C CYS A 47 0.44 14.15 1.11
N PRO A 48 -0.48 15.12 1.07
CA PRO A 48 -0.31 16.32 0.26
C PRO A 48 0.89 17.16 0.71
N PHE A 49 1.19 17.17 2.01
CA PHE A 49 2.33 17.92 2.55
C PHE A 49 3.67 17.43 2.03
N PHE A 50 3.85 16.12 1.94
CA PHE A 50 5.08 15.55 1.38
C PHE A 50 5.24 15.90 -0.10
N TRP A 51 4.19 15.71 -0.90
CA TRP A 51 4.24 15.98 -2.34
C TRP A 51 4.43 17.47 -2.63
N ILE A 52 3.73 18.35 -1.92
CA ILE A 52 3.91 19.79 -2.04
C ILE A 52 5.37 20.15 -1.70
N ALA A 53 5.88 19.73 -0.54
CA ALA A 53 7.25 20.02 -0.13
C ALA A 53 8.29 19.51 -1.13
N LEU A 54 8.06 18.33 -1.72
CA LEU A 54 8.93 17.74 -2.74
C LEU A 54 8.92 18.58 -4.02
N PHE A 55 7.74 18.95 -4.53
CA PHE A 55 7.62 19.69 -5.80
C PHE A 55 7.97 21.18 -5.68
N THR A 56 7.84 21.78 -4.49
CA THR A 56 8.24 23.16 -4.25
C THR A 56 9.72 23.32 -3.92
N GLY A 57 10.49 22.23 -3.83
CA GLY A 57 11.91 22.27 -3.49
C GLY A 57 12.16 22.73 -2.04
N ALA A 58 11.36 22.25 -1.09
CA ALA A 58 11.51 22.58 0.32
C ALA A 58 12.86 22.10 0.89
N GLU A 59 13.24 22.67 2.04
CA GLU A 59 14.46 22.28 2.75
C GLU A 59 14.48 20.77 3.08
N ALA A 60 15.67 20.15 2.99
CA ALA A 60 15.85 18.72 3.21
C ALA A 60 15.33 18.24 4.58
N SER A 61 15.46 19.05 5.64
CA SER A 61 14.95 18.75 6.98
C SER A 61 13.41 18.62 6.99
N SER A 62 12.72 19.57 6.35
CA SER A 62 11.26 19.60 6.23
C SER A 62 10.76 18.45 5.34
N LEU A 63 11.47 18.18 4.24
CA LEU A 63 11.13 17.06 3.36
C LEU A 63 11.29 15.71 4.06
N ALA A 64 12.37 15.52 4.82
CA ALA A 64 12.61 14.30 5.60
C ALA A 64 11.55 14.10 6.69
N PHE A 65 11.13 15.17 7.37
CA PHE A 65 10.06 15.11 8.35
C PHE A 65 8.73 14.66 7.71
N HIS A 66 8.33 15.29 6.61
CA HIS A 66 7.09 14.92 5.91
C HIS A 66 7.14 13.50 5.33
N ALA A 67 8.29 13.09 4.79
CA ALA A 67 8.51 11.72 4.29
C ALA A 67 8.40 10.68 5.41
N THR A 68 8.98 10.97 6.58
CA THR A 68 8.95 10.06 7.73
C THR A 68 7.53 9.97 8.29
N HIS A 69 6.86 11.11 8.48
CA HIS A 69 5.49 11.15 8.98
C HIS A 69 4.54 10.38 8.06
N SER A 70 4.57 10.67 6.75
CA SER A 70 3.71 10.00 5.79
C SER A 70 4.06 8.51 5.61
N GLY A 71 5.35 8.17 5.71
CA GLY A 71 5.85 6.80 5.71
C GLY A 71 5.35 5.97 6.90
N ILE A 72 5.37 6.52 8.12
CA ILE A 72 4.83 5.85 9.31
C ILE A 72 3.33 5.57 9.13
N VAL A 73 2.56 6.57 8.67
CA VAL A 73 1.13 6.41 8.40
C VAL A 73 0.89 5.30 7.36
N PHE A 74 1.68 5.27 6.29
CA PHE A 74 1.62 4.20 5.29
C PHE A 74 1.86 2.82 5.90
N LEU A 75 2.93 2.67 6.70
CA LEU A 75 3.29 1.40 7.34
C LEU A 75 2.22 0.89 8.30
N ILE A 76 1.57 1.79 9.06
CA ILE A 76 0.45 1.44 9.94
C ILE A 76 -0.72 0.88 9.13
N GLY A 77 -1.08 1.55 8.03
CA GLY A 77 -2.15 1.07 7.13
C GLY A 77 -1.85 -0.32 6.56
N VAL A 78 -0.60 -0.54 6.11
CA VAL A 78 -0.14 -1.85 5.61
C VAL A 78 -0.19 -2.91 6.71
N ALA A 79 0.27 -2.60 7.92
CA ALA A 79 0.26 -3.54 9.04
C ALA A 79 -1.16 -4.01 9.40
N ILE A 80 -2.12 -3.08 9.48
CA ILE A 80 -3.54 -3.38 9.71
C ILE A 80 -4.09 -4.26 8.58
N MET A 81 -3.80 -3.89 7.33
CA MET A 81 -4.25 -4.63 6.15
C MET A 81 -3.72 -6.07 6.15
N VAL A 82 -2.43 -6.27 6.40
CA VAL A 82 -1.78 -7.59 6.45
C VAL A 82 -2.28 -8.41 7.63
N ALA A 83 -2.39 -7.83 8.83
CA ALA A 83 -2.90 -8.52 10.01
C ALA A 83 -4.35 -9.02 9.79
N SER A 84 -5.19 -8.17 9.20
CA SER A 84 -6.56 -8.53 8.85
C SER A 84 -6.62 -9.66 7.80
N LEU A 85 -5.80 -9.59 6.75
CA LEU A 85 -5.72 -10.64 5.73
C LEU A 85 -5.24 -11.98 6.31
N LYS A 86 -4.22 -11.98 7.17
CA LYS A 86 -3.75 -13.19 7.86
C LYS A 86 -4.85 -13.83 8.72
N LYS A 87 -5.66 -13.01 9.39
CA LYS A 87 -6.79 -13.47 10.19
C LYS A 87 -7.92 -14.08 9.34
N GLN A 88 -8.13 -13.57 8.13
CA GLN A 88 -9.12 -14.12 7.19
C GLN A 88 -8.67 -15.46 6.59
N GLN A 89 -7.37 -15.68 6.37
CA GLN A 89 -6.85 -16.95 5.88
C GLN A 89 -6.87 -18.09 6.92
N GLN A 90 -7.00 -17.78 8.21
CA GLN A 90 -7.06 -18.76 9.30
C GLN A 90 -8.50 -19.17 9.68
N LYS A 91 -9.51 -18.59 9.02
CA LYS A 91 -10.92 -18.97 9.14
C LYS A 91 -11.32 -19.86 7.97
#